data_AF-A0A345RBU7-F1
#
_entry.id   AF-A0A345RBU7-F1
#
_cell.length_a   1.000
_cell.length_b   1.000
_cell.length_c   1.000
_cell.angle_alpha   90.00
_cell.angle_beta   90.00
_cell.angle_gamma   90.00
#
_symmetry.space_group_name_H-M   'P 1'
#
loop_
_entity.id
_entity.type
_entity.pdbx_description
1 polymer ?
#
loop_
_entity_poly.entity_id
_entity_poly.type
_entity_poly.pdbx_seq_one_letter_code
_entity_poly.pdbx_strand_id
1 'polypeptide(L)'
;MPRRITFVNLILALFVTGAAATASETLPVLDAEKRIALPAVGLIRAKGVDSVVICTGTLVAPDLVVTSAHCTDKTAGLLKDIEFVAGLNGTRFLANSGAAEVLRHPKLDHATGRGKFRYDVAVIRLGRPVPEERVQPINLMHSDAVLPAQAALIGYRSTDLKLLHGRFDCALSQTLWSTLVSSTCPASQGNSGGAMLAKTGQEWRLAGVIVAASQHDTTSFIVLLDQWLRDQVDAALRRQAKRSAKVQ
;
A
#
# COMPACT_ATOMS: atom_id res chain seq x y z
N MET A 1 -14.07 66.96 51.19
CA MET A 1 -14.38 65.77 52.03
C MET A 1 -14.97 64.67 51.14
N PRO A 2 -14.68 63.39 51.39
CA PRO A 2 -14.19 62.47 50.36
C PRO A 2 -15.24 61.49 49.82
N ARG A 3 -15.03 60.97 48.61
CA ARG A 3 -15.48 59.62 48.23
C ARG A 3 -14.38 58.95 47.40
N ARG A 4 -13.57 58.11 48.07
CA ARG A 4 -12.63 57.19 47.42
C ARG A 4 -13.44 56.03 46.84
N ILE A 5 -13.39 55.85 45.53
CA ILE A 5 -13.97 54.69 44.84
C ILE A 5 -12.87 53.64 44.74
N THR A 6 -13.05 52.52 45.43
CA THR A 6 -12.12 51.38 45.41
C THR A 6 -12.37 50.57 44.13
N PHE A 7 -11.41 50.58 43.20
CA PHE A 7 -11.43 49.70 42.03
C PHE A 7 -11.08 48.26 42.47
N VAL A 8 -12.05 47.35 42.36
CA VAL A 8 -11.83 45.90 42.51
C VAL A 8 -11.35 45.38 41.15
N ASN A 9 -10.08 45.00 41.06
CA ASN A 9 -9.51 44.34 39.88
C ASN A 9 -10.02 42.89 39.80
N LEU A 10 -10.92 42.63 38.86
CA LEU A 10 -11.38 41.29 38.50
C LEU A 10 -10.37 40.67 37.53
N ILE A 11 -9.48 39.79 38.02
CA ILE A 11 -8.57 39.01 37.18
C ILE A 11 -9.39 37.88 36.53
N LEU A 12 -9.71 38.06 35.25
CA LEU A 12 -10.33 37.02 34.42
C LEU A 12 -9.25 36.04 33.97
N ALA A 13 -9.17 34.87 34.61
CA ALA A 13 -8.30 33.78 34.18
C ALA A 13 -8.82 33.20 32.85
N LEU A 14 -8.15 33.53 31.74
CA LEU A 14 -8.36 32.89 30.45
C LEU A 14 -7.87 31.44 30.54
N PHE A 15 -8.80 30.48 30.56
CA PHE A 15 -8.50 29.08 30.29
C PHE A 15 -8.12 28.94 28.81
N VAL A 16 -6.81 28.83 28.54
CA VAL A 16 -6.32 28.40 27.23
C VAL A 16 -6.67 26.92 27.09
N THR A 17 -7.77 26.63 26.40
CA THR A 17 -8.06 25.28 25.94
C THR A 17 -7.08 24.95 24.81
N GLY A 18 -6.07 24.13 25.13
CA GLY A 18 -5.21 23.57 24.11
C GLY A 18 -6.04 22.71 23.19
N ALA A 19 -6.16 23.11 21.92
CA ALA A 19 -6.64 22.21 20.88
C ALA A 19 -5.67 21.03 20.81
N ALA A 20 -6.12 19.86 21.28
CA ALA A 20 -5.40 18.64 21.02
C ALA A 20 -5.35 18.49 19.49
N ALA A 21 -4.16 18.66 18.91
CA ALA A 21 -3.93 18.29 17.53
C ALA A 21 -4.30 16.80 17.42
N THR A 22 -5.37 16.48 16.71
CA THR A 22 -5.68 15.11 16.35
C THR A 22 -4.52 14.64 15.50
N ALA A 23 -3.63 13.85 16.11
CA ALA A 23 -2.57 13.19 15.37
C ALA A 23 -3.25 12.46 14.21
N SER A 24 -2.84 12.78 12.98
CA SER A 24 -3.18 11.96 11.82
C SER A 24 -2.72 10.55 12.18
N GLU A 25 -3.66 9.70 12.60
CA GLU A 25 -3.37 8.31 12.89
C GLU A 25 -2.79 7.76 11.59
N THR A 26 -1.61 7.18 11.64
CA THR A 26 -1.00 6.50 10.49
C THR A 26 -1.10 5.01 10.77
N LEU A 27 -0.90 4.16 9.75
CA LEU A 27 -0.85 2.72 10.02
C LEU A 27 0.25 2.41 11.06
N PRO A 28 -0.08 1.74 12.17
CA PRO A 28 0.88 1.43 13.22
C PRO A 28 1.85 0.34 12.76
N VAL A 29 3.00 0.26 13.42
CA VAL A 29 3.94 -0.86 13.24
C VAL A 29 3.22 -2.16 13.63
N LEU A 30 3.33 -3.19 12.80
CA LEU A 30 2.82 -4.51 13.14
C LEU A 30 3.69 -5.20 14.19
N ASP A 31 3.07 -6.02 15.05
CA ASP A 31 3.81 -6.91 15.94
C ASP A 31 4.73 -7.86 15.16
N ALA A 32 5.72 -8.44 15.86
CA ALA A 32 6.76 -9.23 15.20
C ALA A 32 6.20 -10.45 14.45
N GLU A 33 5.18 -11.11 15.01
CA GLU A 33 4.53 -12.28 14.42
C GLU A 33 3.88 -11.93 13.08
N LYS A 34 3.05 -10.87 13.03
CA LYS A 34 2.38 -10.44 11.81
C LYS A 34 3.35 -9.94 10.75
N ARG A 35 4.46 -9.31 11.14
CA ARG A 35 5.52 -8.89 10.20
C ARG A 35 6.20 -10.07 9.53
N ILE A 36 6.43 -11.16 10.26
CA ILE A 36 7.03 -12.37 9.71
C ILE A 36 6.02 -13.17 8.88
N ALA A 37 4.73 -13.09 9.20
CA ALA A 37 3.66 -13.79 8.48
C ALA A 37 3.29 -13.17 7.12
N LEU A 38 3.69 -11.92 6.84
CA LEU A 38 3.36 -11.21 5.59
C LEU A 38 4.60 -10.77 4.79
N PRO A 39 5.58 -11.66 4.53
CA PRO A 39 6.85 -11.28 3.91
C PRO A 39 6.71 -10.86 2.44
N ALA A 40 5.62 -11.26 1.79
CA ALA A 40 5.31 -10.93 0.39
C ALA A 40 4.81 -9.49 0.20
N VAL A 41 4.37 -8.81 1.27
CA VAL A 41 4.14 -7.36 1.23
C VAL A 41 5.48 -6.68 1.47
N GLY A 42 6.08 -6.19 0.40
CA GLY A 42 7.45 -5.70 0.37
C GLY A 42 7.56 -4.21 0.07
N LEU A 43 8.74 -3.66 0.33
CA LEU A 43 9.10 -2.28 0.02
C LEU A 43 9.46 -2.17 -1.46
N ILE A 44 8.95 -1.14 -2.12
CA ILE A 44 9.42 -0.70 -3.43
C ILE A 44 10.27 0.54 -3.25
N ARG A 45 11.47 0.51 -3.84
CA ARG A 45 12.36 1.65 -3.96
C ARG A 45 12.51 1.99 -5.43
N ALA A 46 12.01 3.15 -5.84
CA ALA A 46 12.18 3.66 -7.19
C ALA A 46 13.08 4.91 -7.14
N LYS A 47 14.25 4.86 -7.78
CA LYS A 47 15.19 5.98 -7.86
C LYS A 47 14.87 6.83 -9.09
N GLY A 48 14.71 8.13 -8.87
CA GLY A 48 14.74 9.15 -9.92
C GLY A 48 16.12 9.81 -9.99
N VAL A 49 16.23 10.89 -10.77
CA VAL A 49 17.48 11.65 -10.92
C VAL A 49 17.94 12.23 -9.59
N ASP A 50 17.06 12.95 -8.88
CA ASP A 50 17.37 13.63 -7.61
C ASP A 50 16.43 13.20 -6.47
N SER A 51 15.70 12.09 -6.62
CA SER A 51 14.74 11.65 -5.62
C SER A 51 14.63 10.14 -5.51
N VAL A 52 14.14 9.67 -4.38
CA VAL A 52 13.79 8.26 -4.16
C VAL A 52 12.33 8.21 -3.75
N VAL A 53 11.52 7.49 -4.53
CA VAL A 53 10.16 7.14 -4.14
C VAL A 53 10.20 5.83 -3.38
N ILE A 54 9.63 5.88 -2.19
CA ILE A 54 9.31 4.70 -1.41
C ILE A 54 7.83 4.43 -1.59
N CYS A 55 7.54 3.18 -1.92
CA CYS A 55 6.21 2.62 -2.00
C CYS A 55 6.18 1.23 -1.37
N THR A 56 5.03 0.60 -1.45
CA THR A 56 4.81 -0.80 -1.12
C THR A 56 4.39 -1.56 -2.37
N GLY A 57 4.70 -2.85 -2.43
CA GLY A 57 4.15 -3.77 -3.42
C GLY A 57 3.88 -5.13 -2.81
N THR A 58 3.10 -5.95 -3.51
CA THR A 58 2.77 -7.31 -3.08
C THR A 58 3.26 -8.32 -4.11
N LEU A 59 4.09 -9.28 -3.69
CA LEU A 59 4.48 -10.42 -4.51
C LEU A 59 3.27 -11.35 -4.69
N VAL A 60 2.81 -11.54 -5.93
CA VAL A 60 1.63 -12.36 -6.29
C VAL A 60 1.97 -13.56 -7.18
N ALA A 61 3.19 -13.58 -7.72
CA ALA A 61 3.86 -14.74 -8.28
C ALA A 61 5.38 -14.55 -8.07
N PRO A 62 6.23 -15.59 -8.19
CA PRO A 62 7.67 -15.48 -7.88
C PRO A 62 8.39 -14.36 -8.62
N ASP A 63 7.96 -14.03 -9.85
CA ASP A 63 8.53 -12.94 -10.65
C ASP A 63 7.58 -11.75 -10.85
N LEU A 64 6.49 -11.64 -10.11
CA LEU A 64 5.47 -10.61 -10.33
C LEU A 64 5.03 -9.93 -9.03
N VAL A 65 5.18 -8.60 -9.01
CA VAL A 65 4.74 -7.72 -7.91
C VAL A 65 3.63 -6.81 -8.40
N VAL A 66 2.56 -6.68 -7.62
CA VAL A 66 1.49 -5.70 -7.83
C VAL A 66 1.75 -4.46 -6.98
N THR A 67 1.56 -3.27 -7.53
CA THR A 67 1.70 -1.97 -6.84
C THR A 67 0.80 -0.91 -7.49
N SER A 68 0.84 0.34 -7.01
CA SER A 68 0.17 1.46 -7.71
C SER A 68 1.02 1.94 -8.89
N ALA A 69 0.37 2.46 -9.93
CA ALA A 69 1.09 2.90 -11.13
C ALA A 69 1.98 4.11 -10.85
N HIS A 70 1.51 5.06 -10.04
CA HIS A 70 2.30 6.26 -9.71
C HIS A 70 3.59 5.97 -8.94
N CYS A 71 3.74 4.79 -8.33
CA CYS A 71 4.99 4.35 -7.71
C CYS A 71 6.11 4.10 -8.73
N THR A 72 5.75 3.96 -10.01
CA THR A 72 6.69 3.67 -11.11
C THR A 72 7.01 4.90 -11.97
N ASP A 73 6.26 5.99 -11.79
CA ASP A 73 6.34 7.20 -12.63
C ASP A 73 7.62 8.03 -12.42
N LYS A 74 8.20 8.03 -11.21
CA LYS A 74 9.37 8.88 -10.88
C LYS A 74 10.72 8.24 -11.19
N THR A 75 10.74 7.17 -11.95
CA THR A 75 12.00 6.60 -12.42
C THR A 75 12.62 7.52 -13.48
N ALA A 76 13.94 7.51 -13.64
CA ALA A 76 14.60 8.16 -14.78
C ALA A 76 14.28 7.45 -16.12
N GLY A 77 13.15 6.74 -16.22
CA GLY A 77 12.79 5.83 -17.29
C GLY A 77 13.52 4.48 -17.26
N LEU A 78 14.36 4.23 -16.25
CA LEU A 78 15.21 3.04 -16.21
C LEU A 78 14.68 2.00 -15.23
N LEU A 79 14.38 0.80 -15.74
CA LEU A 79 13.88 -0.33 -14.94
C LEU A 79 14.85 -0.72 -13.80
N LYS A 80 16.16 -0.56 -14.03
CA LYS A 80 17.20 -0.84 -13.02
C LYS A 80 17.08 0.02 -11.75
N ASP A 81 16.33 1.11 -11.82
CA ASP A 81 16.13 2.04 -10.70
C ASP A 81 14.96 1.62 -9.80
N ILE A 82 14.22 0.57 -10.16
CA ILE A 82 13.16 -0.01 -9.35
C ILE A 82 13.67 -1.30 -8.70
N GLU A 83 13.59 -1.36 -7.37
CA GLU A 83 13.91 -2.53 -6.56
C GLU A 83 12.72 -2.90 -5.67
N PHE A 84 12.37 -4.18 -5.65
CA PHE A 84 11.45 -4.77 -4.68
C PHE A 84 12.23 -5.50 -3.60
N VAL A 85 11.88 -5.26 -2.32
CA VAL A 85 12.51 -5.87 -1.14
C VAL A 85 11.44 -6.56 -0.30
N ALA A 86 11.49 -7.89 -0.24
CA ALA A 86 10.53 -8.72 0.48
C ALA A 86 11.02 -9.06 1.90
N GLY A 87 10.10 -9.08 2.86
CA GLY A 87 10.36 -9.46 4.24
C GLY A 87 11.33 -8.52 4.97
N LEU A 88 11.34 -7.23 4.64
CA LEU A 88 12.21 -6.25 5.32
C LEU A 88 11.78 -6.09 6.79
N ASN A 89 12.71 -6.36 7.70
CA ASN A 89 12.55 -6.27 9.14
C ASN A 89 13.85 -5.76 9.77
N GLY A 90 13.86 -4.47 10.14
CA GLY A 90 15.05 -3.79 10.65
C GLY A 90 16.06 -3.59 9.53
N THR A 91 17.19 -4.27 9.61
CA THR A 91 18.28 -4.25 8.61
C THR A 91 18.33 -5.51 7.76
N ARG A 92 17.46 -6.49 8.02
CA ARG A 92 17.42 -7.78 7.32
C ARG A 92 16.24 -7.82 6.35
N PHE A 93 16.41 -8.55 5.25
CA PHE A 93 15.36 -8.85 4.28
C PHE A 93 15.50 -10.30 3.80
N LEU A 94 14.44 -10.88 3.26
CA LEU A 94 14.43 -12.28 2.82
C LEU A 94 14.86 -12.42 1.35
N ALA A 95 14.43 -11.47 0.51
CA ALA A 95 14.79 -11.41 -0.90
C ALA A 95 14.71 -9.97 -1.42
N ASN A 96 15.48 -9.67 -2.47
CA ASN A 96 15.33 -8.47 -3.25
C ASN A 96 15.53 -8.76 -4.75
N SER A 97 14.85 -7.99 -5.59
CA SER A 97 14.98 -8.12 -7.05
C SER A 97 14.68 -6.80 -7.74
N GLY A 98 15.48 -6.48 -8.76
CA GLY A 98 15.23 -5.32 -9.61
C GLY A 98 14.13 -5.59 -10.63
N ALA A 99 13.50 -4.54 -11.13
CA ALA A 99 12.53 -4.66 -12.21
C ALA A 99 13.19 -5.03 -13.54
N ALA A 100 12.55 -5.94 -14.27
CA ALA A 100 12.84 -6.25 -15.67
C ALA A 100 11.76 -5.74 -16.63
N GLU A 101 10.58 -5.37 -16.11
CA GLU A 101 9.50 -4.76 -16.87
C GLU A 101 8.50 -4.13 -15.91
N VAL A 102 7.86 -3.04 -16.34
CA VAL A 102 6.72 -2.42 -15.66
C VAL A 102 5.57 -2.32 -16.65
N LEU A 103 4.41 -2.84 -16.27
CA LEU A 103 3.18 -2.71 -17.03
C LEU A 103 2.18 -1.94 -16.17
N ARG A 104 1.69 -0.80 -16.68
CA ARG A 104 0.65 0.00 -16.03
C ARG A 104 -0.70 -0.35 -16.65
N HIS A 105 -1.77 -0.17 -15.88
CA HIS A 105 -3.11 -0.44 -16.39
C HIS A 105 -3.39 0.40 -17.66
N PRO A 106 -3.83 -0.20 -18.78
CA PRO A 106 -3.89 0.47 -20.09
C PRO A 106 -4.87 1.65 -20.14
N LYS A 107 -5.90 1.65 -19.28
CA LYS A 107 -6.87 2.75 -19.19
C LYS A 107 -6.37 3.95 -18.37
N LEU A 108 -5.21 3.87 -17.70
CA LEU A 108 -4.72 4.95 -16.82
C LEU A 108 -4.49 6.25 -17.59
N ASP A 109 -3.82 6.17 -18.74
CA ASP A 109 -3.48 7.34 -19.56
C ASP A 109 -4.71 7.96 -20.26
N HIS A 110 -5.80 7.21 -20.38
CA HIS A 110 -7.06 7.65 -20.98
C HIS A 110 -8.08 8.18 -19.97
N ALA A 111 -7.84 7.98 -18.67
CA ALA A 111 -8.73 8.45 -17.62
C ALA A 111 -8.43 9.90 -17.23
N THR A 112 -9.44 10.63 -16.75
CA THR A 112 -9.32 12.03 -16.35
C THR A 112 -9.86 12.26 -14.94
N GLY A 113 -9.39 13.35 -14.32
CA GLY A 113 -9.80 13.74 -12.97
C GLY A 113 -9.67 12.61 -11.94
N ARG A 114 -10.65 12.50 -11.06
CA ARG A 114 -10.70 11.44 -10.03
C ARG A 114 -10.90 10.03 -10.60
N GLY A 115 -11.33 9.91 -11.86
CA GLY A 115 -11.48 8.62 -12.54
C GLY A 115 -10.14 7.89 -12.73
N LYS A 116 -9.01 8.61 -12.70
CA LYS A 116 -7.66 8.03 -12.79
C LYS A 116 -7.36 7.05 -11.67
N PHE A 117 -7.85 7.31 -10.45
CA PHE A 117 -7.58 6.45 -9.31
C PHE A 117 -8.00 5.00 -9.56
N ARG A 118 -9.05 4.76 -10.34
CA ARG A 118 -9.55 3.42 -10.69
C ARG A 118 -8.56 2.55 -11.46
N TYR A 119 -7.57 3.17 -12.09
CA TYR A 119 -6.59 2.54 -12.95
C TYR A 119 -5.16 2.80 -12.49
N ASP A 120 -4.98 3.35 -11.28
CA ASP A 120 -3.67 3.63 -10.70
C ASP A 120 -3.04 2.35 -10.13
N VAL A 121 -2.87 1.36 -11.00
CA VAL A 121 -2.32 0.05 -10.67
C VAL A 121 -1.30 -0.36 -11.74
N ALA A 122 -0.24 -1.02 -11.30
CA ALA A 122 0.80 -1.56 -12.14
C ALA A 122 1.28 -2.91 -11.63
N VAL A 123 1.88 -3.67 -12.53
CA VAL A 123 2.67 -4.85 -12.20
C VAL A 123 4.12 -4.61 -12.55
N ILE A 124 5.01 -5.11 -11.70
CA ILE A 124 6.46 -5.12 -11.90
C ILE A 124 6.86 -6.57 -12.10
N ARG A 125 7.40 -6.88 -13.29
CA ARG A 125 8.06 -8.16 -13.51
C ARG A 125 9.48 -8.07 -12.98
N LEU A 126 9.84 -8.96 -12.07
CA LEU A 126 11.16 -9.01 -11.48
C LEU A 126 12.17 -9.66 -12.44
N GLY A 127 13.41 -9.16 -12.44
CA GLY A 127 14.48 -9.72 -13.27
C GLY A 127 14.94 -11.09 -12.78
N ARG A 128 14.86 -11.34 -11.47
CA ARG A 128 15.08 -12.65 -10.86
C ARG A 128 13.85 -13.04 -10.02
N PRO A 129 13.30 -14.25 -10.19
CA PRO A 129 12.24 -14.74 -9.32
C PRO A 129 12.71 -14.78 -7.87
N VAL A 130 11.80 -14.45 -6.95
CA VAL A 130 11.97 -14.71 -5.53
C VAL A 130 11.70 -16.21 -5.28
N PRO A 131 12.62 -16.95 -4.64
CA PRO A 131 12.40 -18.35 -4.30
C PRO A 131 11.19 -18.50 -3.35
N GLU A 132 10.27 -19.40 -3.68
CA GLU A 132 9.04 -19.61 -2.90
C GLU A 132 9.31 -20.14 -1.50
N GLU A 133 10.43 -20.84 -1.30
CA GLU A 133 10.89 -21.32 0.00
C GLU A 133 11.29 -20.17 0.94
N ARG A 134 11.60 -18.99 0.39
CA ARG A 134 11.90 -17.78 1.16
C ARG A 134 10.68 -16.90 1.36
N VAL A 135 9.88 -16.71 0.31
CA VAL A 135 8.70 -15.83 0.34
C VAL A 135 7.62 -16.45 -0.55
N GLN A 136 6.55 -16.94 0.07
CA GLN A 136 5.38 -17.41 -0.67
C GLN A 136 4.58 -16.22 -1.20
N PRO A 137 4.27 -16.17 -2.52
CA PRO A 137 3.40 -15.13 -3.07
C PRO A 137 1.98 -15.16 -2.48
N ILE A 138 1.34 -13.98 -2.40
CA ILE A 138 -0.04 -13.86 -1.94
C ILE A 138 -1.00 -14.15 -3.09
N ASN A 139 -1.92 -15.09 -2.86
CA ASN A 139 -3.00 -15.38 -3.79
C ASN A 139 -3.97 -14.20 -3.94
N LEU A 140 -4.52 -14.04 -5.14
CA LEU A 140 -5.56 -13.04 -5.36
C LEU A 140 -6.89 -13.47 -4.73
N MET A 141 -7.68 -12.50 -4.29
CA MET A 141 -9.08 -12.72 -3.95
C MET A 141 -9.83 -13.16 -5.21
N HIS A 142 -10.70 -14.16 -5.09
CA HIS A 142 -11.49 -14.65 -6.22
C HIS A 142 -12.36 -13.51 -6.81
N SER A 143 -12.58 -13.53 -8.12
CA SER A 143 -13.30 -12.47 -8.84
C SER A 143 -14.80 -12.44 -8.53
N ASP A 144 -15.37 -13.58 -8.13
CA ASP A 144 -16.76 -13.76 -7.70
C ASP A 144 -16.96 -13.57 -6.19
N ALA A 145 -15.87 -13.39 -5.43
CA ALA A 145 -15.95 -13.17 -4.01
C ALA A 145 -16.57 -11.79 -3.71
N VAL A 146 -17.49 -11.78 -2.75
CA VAL A 146 -18.04 -10.55 -2.19
C VAL A 146 -16.96 -9.87 -1.34
N LEU A 147 -16.76 -8.57 -1.56
CA LEU A 147 -15.84 -7.78 -0.74
C LEU A 147 -16.31 -7.80 0.73
N PRO A 148 -15.43 -8.10 1.70
CA PRO A 148 -15.81 -8.12 3.11
C PRO A 148 -16.09 -6.70 3.62
N ALA A 149 -16.83 -6.61 4.73
CA ALA A 149 -17.06 -5.33 5.41
C ALA A 149 -15.77 -4.71 5.99
N GLN A 150 -14.79 -5.55 6.32
CA GLN A 150 -13.48 -5.14 6.82
C GLN A 150 -12.35 -5.89 6.11
N ALA A 151 -11.21 -5.23 5.96
CA ALA A 151 -10.00 -5.79 5.40
C ALA A 151 -8.76 -5.36 6.19
N ALA A 152 -7.63 -6.01 5.91
CA ALA A 152 -6.35 -5.55 6.38
C ALA A 152 -5.70 -4.59 5.37
N LEU A 153 -5.11 -3.51 5.84
CA LEU A 153 -4.31 -2.57 5.05
C LEU A 153 -2.88 -2.61 5.55
N ILE A 154 -1.98 -3.07 4.68
CA ILE A 154 -0.61 -3.43 5.04
C ILE A 154 0.38 -2.72 4.10
N GLY A 155 1.42 -2.10 4.66
CA GLY A 155 2.51 -1.55 3.85
C GLY A 155 3.59 -0.82 4.65
N TYR A 156 4.57 -0.29 3.93
CA TYR A 156 5.68 0.48 4.50
C TYR A 156 5.36 1.98 4.54
N ARG A 157 5.98 2.72 5.45
CA ARG A 157 5.89 4.18 5.51
C ARG A 157 7.26 4.80 5.23
N SER A 158 7.29 5.92 4.51
CA SER A 158 8.56 6.55 4.14
C SER A 158 9.36 7.10 5.33
N THR A 159 8.68 7.42 6.43
CA THR A 159 9.28 7.91 7.67
C THR A 159 9.80 6.80 8.60
N ASP A 160 9.41 5.55 8.35
CA ASP A 160 9.84 4.36 9.11
C ASP A 160 9.95 3.14 8.18
N LEU A 161 10.99 3.16 7.34
CA LEU A 161 11.18 2.18 6.27
C LEU A 161 11.54 0.77 6.78
N LYS A 162 11.84 0.62 8.06
CA LYS A 162 12.47 -0.58 8.60
C LYS A 162 11.46 -1.67 8.92
N LEU A 163 10.20 -1.31 9.12
CA LEU A 163 9.18 -2.21 9.65
C LEU A 163 7.91 -2.12 8.80
N LEU A 164 7.20 -3.24 8.72
CA LEU A 164 5.91 -3.30 8.07
C LEU A 164 4.82 -2.75 9.00
N HIS A 165 3.93 -1.93 8.45
CA HIS A 165 2.82 -1.29 9.15
C HIS A 165 1.49 -1.86 8.68
N GLY A 166 0.48 -1.80 9.54
CA GLY A 166 -0.86 -2.12 9.10
C GLY A 166 -1.91 -2.22 10.20
N ARG A 167 -3.14 -2.40 9.75
CA ARG A 167 -4.34 -2.69 10.56
C ARG A 167 -5.11 -3.83 9.89
N PHE A 168 -5.91 -4.56 10.67
CA PHE A 168 -6.68 -5.72 10.22
C PHE A 168 -8.20 -5.52 10.32
N ASP A 169 -8.61 -4.35 10.80
CA ASP A 169 -9.97 -3.97 11.19
C ASP A 169 -10.49 -2.78 10.36
N CYS A 170 -9.95 -2.59 9.15
CA CYS A 170 -10.26 -1.43 8.32
C CYS A 170 -11.62 -1.60 7.65
N ALA A 171 -12.60 -0.79 8.04
CA ALA A 171 -13.94 -0.83 7.46
C ALA A 171 -13.92 -0.30 6.02
N LEU A 172 -14.59 -1.02 5.11
CA LEU A 172 -14.66 -0.71 3.69
C LEU A 172 -16.02 -0.12 3.32
N SER A 173 -16.00 0.86 2.42
CA SER A 173 -17.18 1.47 1.84
C SER A 173 -17.06 1.52 0.32
N GLN A 174 -18.13 1.18 -0.39
CA GLN A 174 -18.17 1.32 -1.84
C GLN A 174 -18.14 2.80 -2.23
N THR A 175 -17.44 3.12 -3.32
CA THR A 175 -17.52 4.45 -3.94
C THR A 175 -18.52 4.42 -5.10
N LEU A 176 -18.67 5.56 -5.78
CA LEU A 176 -19.43 5.64 -7.04
C LEU A 176 -18.84 4.76 -8.16
N TRP A 177 -17.60 4.29 -8.02
CA TRP A 177 -16.95 3.41 -8.98
C TRP A 177 -16.74 2.02 -8.38
N SER A 178 -17.27 0.99 -9.03
CA SER A 178 -17.19 -0.40 -8.56
C SER A 178 -15.76 -0.94 -8.39
N THR A 179 -14.78 -0.36 -9.09
CA THR A 179 -13.36 -0.75 -9.00
C THR A 179 -12.56 0.05 -7.96
N LEU A 180 -13.20 0.99 -7.26
CA LEU A 180 -12.56 1.82 -6.24
C LEU A 180 -13.37 1.75 -4.94
N VAL A 181 -12.70 1.44 -3.84
CA VAL A 181 -13.32 1.40 -2.52
C VAL A 181 -12.61 2.37 -1.59
N SER A 182 -13.35 2.92 -0.64
CA SER A 182 -12.77 3.70 0.45
C SER A 182 -12.63 2.85 1.70
N SER A 183 -11.70 3.23 2.56
CA SER A 183 -11.43 2.58 3.84
C SER A 183 -11.32 3.62 4.94
N THR A 184 -11.76 3.27 6.16
CA THR A 184 -11.60 4.13 7.35
C THR A 184 -10.17 4.18 7.88
N CYS A 185 -9.30 3.28 7.42
CA CYS A 185 -7.91 3.27 7.82
C CYS A 185 -7.09 4.30 7.03
N PRO A 186 -6.18 5.01 7.71
CA PRO A 186 -5.34 6.03 7.11
C PRO A 186 -4.32 5.42 6.15
N ALA A 187 -3.82 6.24 5.24
CA ALA A 187 -2.63 5.96 4.45
C ALA A 187 -1.72 7.18 4.43
N SER A 188 -0.42 6.93 4.39
CA SER A 188 0.63 7.95 4.41
C SER A 188 1.67 7.67 3.33
N GLN A 189 2.61 8.59 3.13
CA GLN A 189 3.69 8.41 2.16
C GLN A 189 4.40 7.06 2.38
N GLY A 190 4.58 6.30 1.30
CA GLY A 190 5.10 4.92 1.35
C GLY A 190 4.02 3.85 1.28
N ASN A 191 2.81 4.13 1.78
CA ASN A 191 1.72 3.15 1.76
C ASN A 191 1.12 2.96 0.35
N SER A 192 1.39 3.85 -0.59
CA SER A 192 1.02 3.67 -2.00
C SER A 192 1.49 2.31 -2.53
N GLY A 193 0.58 1.60 -3.20
CA GLY A 193 0.78 0.21 -3.66
C GLY A 193 0.68 -0.84 -2.54
N GLY A 194 0.39 -0.42 -1.31
CA GLY A 194 0.19 -1.30 -0.15
C GLY A 194 -0.99 -2.25 -0.33
N ALA A 195 -0.90 -3.40 0.33
CA ALA A 195 -1.84 -4.49 0.16
C ALA A 195 -3.13 -4.21 0.94
N MET A 196 -4.27 -4.26 0.26
CA MET A 196 -5.55 -4.54 0.91
C MET A 196 -5.79 -6.05 0.87
N LEU A 197 -5.72 -6.70 2.03
CA LEU A 197 -5.91 -8.14 2.16
C LEU A 197 -7.30 -8.43 2.71
N ALA A 198 -8.06 -9.27 2.00
CA ALA A 198 -9.31 -9.83 2.48
C ALA A 198 -9.07 -11.23 3.05
N LYS A 199 -9.75 -11.56 4.16
CA LYS A 199 -9.70 -12.90 4.74
C LYS A 199 -10.71 -13.81 4.05
N THR A 200 -10.25 -14.88 3.42
CA THR A 200 -11.09 -15.92 2.80
C THR A 200 -10.80 -17.24 3.50
N GLY A 201 -11.72 -17.72 4.33
CA GLY A 201 -11.46 -18.84 5.24
C GLY A 201 -10.34 -18.48 6.23
N GLN A 202 -9.23 -19.22 6.20
CA GLN A 202 -8.05 -18.94 7.02
C GLN A 202 -6.96 -18.15 6.30
N GLU A 203 -7.11 -17.91 4.99
CA GLU A 203 -6.08 -17.29 4.17
C GLU A 203 -6.33 -15.80 3.97
N TRP A 204 -5.24 -15.02 3.97
CA TRP A 204 -5.24 -13.65 3.49
C TRP A 204 -4.98 -13.62 1.99
N ARG A 205 -5.84 -12.92 1.26
CA ARG A 205 -5.76 -12.80 -0.19
C ARG A 205 -5.74 -11.34 -0.62
N LEU A 206 -4.96 -11.04 -1.65
CA LEU A 206 -4.88 -9.68 -2.17
C LEU A 206 -6.20 -9.31 -2.84
N ALA A 207 -6.88 -8.30 -2.32
CA ALA A 207 -8.16 -7.81 -2.84
C ALA A 207 -8.02 -6.45 -3.55
N GLY A 208 -6.96 -5.70 -3.27
CA GLY A 208 -6.68 -4.43 -3.92
C GLY A 208 -5.39 -3.77 -3.47
N VAL A 209 -5.11 -2.60 -4.03
CA VAL A 209 -3.93 -1.77 -3.71
C VAL A 209 -4.29 -0.37 -3.28
N ILE A 210 -3.60 0.17 -2.28
CA ILE A 210 -3.76 1.55 -1.82
C ILE A 210 -3.23 2.50 -2.91
N VAL A 211 -4.06 3.45 -3.35
CA VAL A 211 -3.69 4.40 -4.41
C VAL A 211 -3.74 5.86 -3.98
N ALA A 212 -4.54 6.18 -2.97
CA ALA A 212 -4.67 7.55 -2.47
C ALA A 212 -5.10 7.59 -1.01
N ALA A 213 -4.92 8.74 -0.38
CA ALA A 213 -5.47 9.06 0.92
C ALA A 213 -6.10 10.46 0.88
N SER A 214 -7.15 10.65 1.67
CA SER A 214 -7.72 11.95 1.97
C SER A 214 -6.74 12.78 2.79
N GLN A 215 -6.72 14.10 2.55
CA GLN A 215 -5.95 15.04 3.38
C GLN A 215 -6.78 15.61 4.54
N HIS A 216 -8.08 15.32 4.58
CA HIS A 216 -9.02 15.93 5.53
C HIS A 216 -9.46 14.97 6.64
N ASP A 217 -9.34 13.66 6.42
CA ASP A 217 -9.76 12.62 7.34
C ASP A 217 -8.87 11.37 7.17
N THR A 218 -9.20 10.28 7.87
CA THR A 218 -8.45 9.02 7.81
C THR A 218 -8.81 8.16 6.59
N THR A 219 -9.52 8.68 5.60
CA THR A 219 -9.97 7.88 4.46
C THR A 219 -8.81 7.54 3.53
N SER A 220 -8.66 6.26 3.20
CA SER A 220 -7.81 5.82 2.09
C SER A 220 -8.64 5.22 0.95
N PHE A 221 -8.08 5.22 -0.26
CA PHE A 221 -8.72 4.70 -1.47
C PHE A 221 -7.91 3.54 -2.02
N ILE A 222 -8.64 2.49 -2.39
CA ILE A 222 -8.08 1.21 -2.83
C ILE A 222 -8.66 0.85 -4.19
N VAL A 223 -7.79 0.50 -5.14
CA VAL A 223 -8.18 -0.10 -6.42
C VAL A 223 -8.35 -1.59 -6.24
N LEU A 224 -9.52 -2.10 -6.61
CA LEU A 224 -9.80 -3.54 -6.64
C LEU A 224 -9.15 -4.20 -7.85
N LEU A 225 -8.88 -5.50 -7.73
CA LEU A 225 -8.22 -6.29 -8.78
C LEU A 225 -9.19 -6.63 -9.92
N ASP A 226 -9.01 -5.96 -11.05
CA ASP A 226 -9.79 -6.18 -12.27
C ASP A 226 -9.23 -7.32 -13.14
N GLN A 227 -9.86 -7.54 -14.29
CA GLN A 227 -9.46 -8.63 -15.19
C GLN A 227 -8.06 -8.42 -15.78
N TRP A 228 -7.69 -7.19 -16.14
CA TRP A 228 -6.37 -6.92 -16.73
C TRP A 228 -5.25 -7.34 -15.78
N LEU A 229 -5.38 -7.04 -14.49
CA LEU A 229 -4.39 -7.44 -13.48
C LEU A 229 -4.35 -8.96 -13.29
N ARG A 230 -5.52 -9.61 -13.24
CA ARG A 230 -5.63 -11.07 -13.13
C ARG A 230 -4.92 -11.77 -14.29
N ASP A 231 -5.08 -11.26 -15.51
CA ASP A 231 -4.41 -11.78 -16.70
C ASP A 231 -2.87 -11.71 -16.57
N GLN A 232 -2.33 -10.66 -15.93
CA GLN A 232 -0.89 -10.55 -15.67
C GLN A 232 -0.40 -11.62 -14.69
N VAL A 233 -1.16 -11.87 -13.63
CA VAL A 233 -0.85 -12.91 -12.63
C VAL A 233 -0.90 -14.30 -13.27
N ASP A 234 -1.95 -14.59 -14.03
CA ASP A 234 -2.07 -15.87 -14.75
C ASP A 234 -0.92 -16.07 -15.74
N ALA A 235 -0.50 -15.01 -16.43
CA ALA A 235 0.67 -15.06 -17.31
C ALA A 235 1.96 -15.36 -16.53
N ALA A 236 2.14 -14.79 -15.34
CA ALA A 236 3.29 -15.07 -14.47
C ALA A 236 3.31 -16.52 -13.97
N LEU A 237 2.18 -17.02 -13.47
CA LEU A 237 2.06 -18.40 -13.01
C LEU A 237 2.32 -19.41 -14.14
N ARG A 238 1.83 -19.13 -15.36
CA ARG A 238 2.16 -19.95 -16.55
C ARG A 238 3.65 -19.92 -16.89
N ARG A 239 4.33 -18.77 -16.77
CA ARG A 239 5.79 -18.68 -16.98
C ARG A 239 6.55 -19.49 -15.94
N GLN A 240 6.14 -19.44 -14.68
CA GLN A 240 6.72 -20.21 -13.60
C GLN A 240 6.58 -21.72 -13.85
N ALA A 241 5.37 -22.21 -14.15
CA ALA A 241 5.13 -23.62 -14.42
C ALA A 241 6.04 -24.15 -15.56
N LYS A 242 6.20 -23.36 -16.64
CA LYS A 242 7.13 -23.68 -17.74
C LYS A 242 8.59 -23.72 -17.30
N ARG A 243 9.01 -22.87 -16.37
CA ARG A 243 10.39 -22.87 -15.85
C ARG A 243 10.64 -24.11 -15.00
N SER A 244 9.73 -24.45 -14.10
CA SER A 244 9.86 -25.65 -13.25
C SER A 244 9.92 -26.94 -14.06
N ALA A 245 9.13 -27.03 -15.14
CA ALA A 245 9.15 -28.18 -16.05
C ALA A 245 10.45 -28.33 -16.87
N LYS A 246 11.26 -27.27 -17.00
CA LYS A 246 12.53 -27.31 -17.74
C LYS A 246 13.73 -27.71 -16.86
N VAL A 247 13.56 -27.65 -15.53
CA VAL A 247 14.60 -27.96 -14.55
C VAL A 247 14.54 -29.44 -14.10
N GLN A 248 13.42 -30.11 -14.38
CA GLN A 248 13.24 -31.55 -14.23
C GLN A 248 13.71 -32.29 -15.49
#